data_AF-A0AAV5VQ09-F1
#
_entry.id   AF-A0AAV5VQ09-F1
#
_cell.length_a   1.000
_cell.length_b   1.000
_cell.length_c   1.000
_cell.angle_alpha   90.00
_cell.angle_beta   90.00
_cell.angle_gamma   90.00
#
_symmetry.space_group_name_H-M   'P 1'
#
loop_
_entity.id
_entity.type
_entity.pdbx_description
1 polymer ?
#
loop_
_entity_poly.entity_id
_entity_poly.type
_entity_poly.pdbx_seq_one_letter_code
_entity_poly.pdbx_strand_id
1 'polypeptide(L)'
;KIPLFAYFTITLKILQIGFEEYSADFSRNMVDGDLLLRLTNKELQDDIGIKSSIQFRKFVRELDSLKIAADYSSVDFSHLHVCLLRLSPELSVHTYSLLTAGI
;
A
#
# COMPACT_ATOMS: atom_id res chain seq x y z
N LYS A 1 -3.63 -17.00 -2.10
CA LYS A 1 -2.37 -16.50 -2.69
C LYS A 1 -2.45 -14.97 -2.74
N ILE A 2 -2.06 -14.30 -1.65
CA ILE A 2 -1.88 -12.83 -1.54
C ILE A 2 -1.34 -12.33 -2.88
N PRO A 3 -1.77 -11.19 -3.46
CA PRO A 3 -1.15 -10.70 -4.67
C PRO A 3 0.32 -10.49 -4.35
N LEU A 4 1.15 -11.45 -4.76
CA LEU A 4 2.58 -11.40 -4.65
C LEU A 4 2.97 -10.27 -5.57
N PHE A 5 2.98 -9.05 -5.05
CA PHE A 5 3.81 -8.02 -5.61
C PHE A 5 5.24 -8.54 -5.42
N ALA A 6 5.74 -9.22 -6.45
CA ALA A 6 7.16 -9.49 -6.53
C ALA A 6 7.89 -8.14 -6.38
N TYR A 7 9.10 -8.14 -5.83
CA TYR A 7 9.91 -6.92 -5.68
C TYR A 7 9.95 -6.06 -6.96
N PHE A 8 10.00 -6.72 -8.13
CA PHE A 8 9.91 -6.07 -9.44
C PHE A 8 8.61 -5.26 -9.65
N THR A 9 7.47 -5.78 -9.18
CA THR A 9 6.17 -5.12 -9.25
C THR A 9 6.08 -3.91 -8.32
N ILE A 10 6.75 -3.93 -7.17
CA ILE A 10 6.79 -2.77 -6.26
C ILE A 10 7.52 -1.61 -6.91
N THR A 11 8.71 -1.84 -7.48
CA THR A 11 9.46 -0.81 -8.21
C THR A 11 8.65 -0.19 -9.35
N LEU A 12 7.97 -1.02 -10.16
CA LEU A 12 7.07 -0.52 -11.21
C LEU A 12 5.91 0.30 -10.64
N LYS A 13 5.39 -0.09 -9.47
CA LYS A 13 4.28 0.61 -8.84
C LYS A 13 4.70 1.95 -8.25
N ILE A 14 5.86 2.02 -7.62
CA ILE A 14 6.49 3.25 -7.13
C ILE A 14 6.77 4.22 -8.30
N LEU A 15 7.23 3.72 -9.44
CA LEU A 15 7.36 4.49 -10.67
C LEU A 15 6.01 5.01 -11.18
N GLN A 16 4.97 4.16 -11.20
CA GLN A 16 3.63 4.57 -11.66
C GLN A 16 3.01 5.70 -10.84
N ILE A 17 3.30 5.77 -9.54
CA ILE A 17 2.80 6.84 -8.66
C ILE A 17 3.70 8.08 -8.64
N GLY A 18 4.81 8.09 -9.39
CA GLY A 18 5.74 9.23 -9.51
C GLY A 18 6.68 9.41 -8.30
N PHE A 19 7.07 8.31 -7.66
CA PHE A 19 7.98 8.28 -6.51
C PHE A 19 9.26 7.47 -6.81
N GLU A 20 9.66 7.38 -8.08
CA GLU A 20 10.80 6.59 -8.55
C GLU A 20 12.12 6.93 -7.86
N GLU A 21 12.29 8.18 -7.39
CA GLU A 21 13.47 8.62 -6.63
C GLU A 21 13.68 7.80 -5.35
N TYR A 22 12.60 7.26 -4.76
CA TYR A 22 12.64 6.42 -3.56
C TYR A 22 12.72 4.93 -3.86
N SER A 23 12.63 4.51 -5.12
CA SER A 23 12.57 3.09 -5.50
C SER A 23 13.78 2.28 -5.01
N ALA A 24 14.95 2.91 -4.94
CA ALA A 24 16.15 2.28 -4.40
C ALA A 24 16.02 1.99 -2.91
N ASP A 25 15.42 2.89 -2.13
CA ASP A 25 15.22 2.73 -0.70
C ASP A 25 14.11 1.71 -0.38
N PHE A 26 13.02 1.66 -1.17
CA PHE A 26 12.06 0.56 -1.10
C PHE A 26 12.71 -0.80 -1.37
N SER A 27 13.60 -0.87 -2.37
CA SER A 27 14.32 -2.11 -2.70
C SER A 27 15.34 -2.50 -1.62
N ARG A 28 16.09 -1.53 -1.09
CA ARG A 28 17.09 -1.73 -0.03
C ARG A 28 16.46 -2.25 1.25
N ASN A 29 15.29 -1.72 1.60
CA ASN A 29 14.53 -2.15 2.78
C ASN A 29 13.69 -3.41 2.52
N MET A 30 13.82 -4.03 1.35
CA MET A 30 13.09 -5.24 0.97
C MET A 30 11.58 -5.10 1.19
N VAL A 31 11.01 -3.95 0.79
CA VAL A 31 9.58 -3.72 0.87
C VAL A 31 8.87 -4.54 -0.19
N ASP A 32 8.04 -5.49 0.24
CA ASP A 32 7.15 -6.27 -0.61
C ASP A 32 5.70 -5.73 -0.55
N GLY A 33 4.76 -6.45 -1.16
CA GLY A 33 3.35 -6.03 -1.19
C GLY A 33 2.68 -5.99 0.19
N ASP A 34 3.03 -6.92 1.08
CA ASP A 34 2.47 -6.95 2.43
C ASP A 34 3.02 -5.77 3.25
N LEU A 35 4.33 -5.55 3.22
CA LEU A 35 4.95 -4.44 3.93
C LEU A 35 4.47 -3.09 3.38
N LEU A 36 4.38 -2.93 2.06
CA LEU A 36 3.89 -1.70 1.41
C LEU A 36 2.49 -1.30 1.91
N LEU A 37 1.59 -2.27 2.08
CA LEU A 37 0.22 -2.01 2.56
C LEU A 37 0.17 -1.61 4.04
N ARG A 38 1.21 -1.97 4.82
CA ARG A 38 1.31 -1.76 6.27
C ARG A 38 2.31 -0.69 6.69
N LEU A 39 3.00 -0.04 5.75
CA LEU A 39 3.98 1.00 6.04
C LEU A 39 3.39 2.11 6.92
N THR A 40 4.14 2.45 7.95
CA THR A 40 3.81 3.51 8.89
C THR A 40 4.43 4.85 8.46
N ASN A 41 3.89 5.94 9.02
CA ASN A 41 4.44 7.28 8.79
C ASN A 41 5.92 7.37 9.19
N LYS A 42 6.32 6.61 10.22
CA LYS A 42 7.69 6.59 10.73
C LYS A 42 8.63 5.89 9.75
N GLU A 43 8.26 4.71 9.25
CA GLU A 43 9.09 3.97 8.29
C GLU A 43 9.26 4.73 6.97
N LEU A 44 8.21 5.41 6.51
CA LEU A 44 8.28 6.27 5.32
C LEU A 44 9.24 7.47 5.49
N GLN A 45 9.38 8.00 6.70
CA GLN A 45 10.28 9.12 6.98
C GLN A 45 11.72 8.65 7.26
N ASP A 46 11.86 7.65 8.12
CA ASP A 46 13.14 7.22 8.67
C ASP A 46 13.85 6.23 7.73
N ASP A 47 13.11 5.28 7.14
CA ASP A 47 13.70 4.18 6.36
C ASP A 47 13.64 4.44 4.84
N ILE A 48 12.55 5.04 4.35
CA ILE A 48 12.39 5.40 2.93
C ILE A 48 12.93 6.80 2.62
N GLY A 49 12.98 7.70 3.62
CA GLY A 49 13.57 9.03 3.47
C GLY A 49 12.64 10.10 2.91
N ILE A 50 11.32 9.93 2.96
CA ILE A 50 10.34 10.94 2.52
C ILE A 50 10.20 12.04 3.59
N LYS A 51 11.15 12.99 3.60
CA LYS A 51 11.22 14.04 4.63
C LYS A 51 10.21 15.17 4.47
N SER A 52 9.86 15.51 3.22
CA SER A 52 8.89 16.59 2.97
C SER A 52 7.50 16.11 3.35
N SER A 53 6.84 16.82 4.26
CA SER A 53 5.47 16.51 4.67
C SER A 53 4.46 16.66 3.51
N ILE A 54 4.79 17.44 2.47
CA ILE A 54 3.97 17.54 1.25
C ILE A 54 4.15 16.29 0.38
N GLN A 55 5.40 15.85 0.15
CA GLN A 55 5.67 14.61 -0.59
C GLN A 55 5.08 13.40 0.13
N PHE A 56 5.19 13.36 1.47
CA PHE A 56 4.57 12.34 2.31
C PHE A 56 3.05 12.28 2.10
N ARG A 57 2.34 13.42 2.17
CA ARG A 57 0.89 13.45 1.93
C ARG A 57 0.52 13.01 0.51
N LYS A 58 1.33 13.38 -0.49
CA LYS A 58 1.14 12.90 -1.87
C LYS A 58 1.30 11.38 -1.92
N PHE A 59 2.36 10.83 -1.32
CA PHE A 59 2.63 9.39 -1.30
C PHE A 59 1.49 8.61 -0.68
N VAL A 60 1.03 9.03 0.51
CA VAL A 60 -0.09 8.37 1.21
C VAL A 60 -1.35 8.35 0.35
N ARG A 61 -1.67 9.46 -0.34
CA ARG A 61 -2.85 9.51 -1.22
C ARG A 61 -2.73 8.54 -2.40
N GLU A 62 -1.55 8.44 -3.01
CA GLU A 62 -1.33 7.48 -4.10
C GLU A 62 -1.35 6.02 -3.59
N LEU A 63 -0.84 5.77 -2.39
CA LEU A 63 -0.91 4.48 -1.71
C LEU A 63 -2.36 4.09 -1.38
N ASP A 64 -3.19 5.04 -0.94
CA ASP A 64 -4.62 4.80 -0.69
C ASP A 64 -5.34 4.45 -1.99
N SER A 65 -5.02 5.15 -3.08
CA SER A 65 -5.57 4.84 -4.42
C SER A 65 -5.19 3.43 -4.88
N LEU A 66 -3.96 2.99 -4.56
CA LEU A 66 -3.51 1.62 -4.78
C LEU A 66 -4.30 0.63 -3.92
N LYS A 67 -4.50 0.91 -2.63
CA LYS A 67 -5.26 0.06 -1.69
C LYS A 67 -6.72 -0.13 -2.11
N ILE A 68 -7.35 0.92 -2.64
CA ILE A 68 -8.72 0.90 -3.16
C ILE A 68 -8.81 0.03 -4.43
N ALA A 69 -7.81 0.09 -5.29
CA ALA A 69 -7.78 -0.65 -6.56
C ALA A 69 -7.18 -2.08 -6.43
N ALA A 70 -6.72 -2.47 -5.24
CA ALA A 70 -6.05 -3.75 -5.02
C ALA A 70 -7.05 -4.91 -5.03
N ASP A 71 -6.60 -6.05 -5.57
CA ASP A 71 -7.37 -7.29 -5.54
C ASP A 71 -7.07 -8.10 -4.26
N TYR A 72 -8.05 -8.14 -3.36
CA TYR A 72 -7.97 -8.90 -2.10
C TYR A 72 -8.58 -10.30 -2.18
N SER A 73 -9.05 -10.76 -3.35
CA SER A 73 -9.77 -12.04 -3.54
C SER A 73 -9.07 -13.28 -2.96
N SER A 74 -7.77 -13.18 -2.75
CA SER A 74 -6.93 -14.25 -2.25
C SER A 74 -6.83 -14.36 -0.72
N VAL A 75 -7.32 -13.35 0.00
CA VAL A 75 -7.32 -13.25 1.47
C VAL A 75 -8.67 -12.81 2.03
N ASP A 76 -9.50 -12.14 1.22
CA ASP A 76 -10.83 -11.65 1.57
C ASP A 76 -11.92 -12.66 1.17
N PHE A 77 -12.14 -13.68 2.00
CA PHE A 77 -13.20 -14.67 1.78
C PHE A 77 -14.59 -14.17 2.22
N SER A 78 -14.66 -13.10 3.00
CA SER A 78 -15.91 -12.51 3.50
C SER A 78 -16.46 -11.42 2.58
N HIS A 79 -15.72 -11.06 1.53
CA HIS A 79 -16.02 -9.94 0.62
C HIS A 79 -16.11 -8.60 1.37
N LEU A 80 -15.32 -8.44 2.44
CA LEU A 80 -15.23 -7.23 3.23
C LEU A 80 -14.81 -6.04 2.35
N HIS A 81 -13.86 -6.23 1.45
CA HIS A 81 -13.39 -5.18 0.54
C HIS A 81 -14.54 -4.59 -0.30
N VAL A 82 -15.32 -5.47 -0.92
CA VAL A 82 -16.45 -5.09 -1.77
C VAL A 82 -17.54 -4.42 -0.92
N CYS A 83 -17.78 -4.92 0.29
CA CYS A 83 -18.70 -4.29 1.23
C CYS A 83 -18.29 -2.85 1.57
N LEU A 84 -17.03 -2.65 1.96
CA LEU A 84 -16.49 -1.32 2.28
C LEU A 84 -16.51 -0.38 1.07
N LEU A 85 -16.08 -0.85 -0.11
CA LEU A 85 -16.15 -0.07 -1.35
C LEU A 85 -17.56 0.45 -1.67
N ARG A 86 -18.58 -0.38 -1.44
CA ARG A 86 -19.98 0.00 -1.68
C ARG A 86 -20.50 1.04 -0.69
N LEU A 87 -19.96 1.07 0.53
CA LEU A 87 -20.29 2.07 1.54
C LEU A 87 -19.55 3.38 1.26
N SER A 88 -18.23 3.30 1.08
CA SER A 88 -17.37 4.43 0.73
C SER A 88 -15.98 3.91 0.33
N PRO A 89 -15.41 4.39 -0.80
CA PRO A 89 -14.05 4.02 -1.20
C PRO A 89 -13.00 4.33 -0.13
N GLU A 90 -13.17 5.40 0.64
CA GLU A 90 -12.26 5.80 1.71
C GLU A 90 -12.18 4.74 2.83
N LEU A 91 -13.29 4.02 3.08
CA LEU A 91 -13.31 2.93 4.05
C LEU A 91 -12.55 1.69 3.54
N SER A 92 -12.56 1.44 2.23
CA SER A 92 -11.93 0.25 1.66
C SER A 92 -10.40 0.27 1.73
N VAL A 93 -9.79 1.45 1.93
CA VAL A 93 -8.35 1.61 2.23
C VAL A 93 -7.91 0.75 3.42
N HIS A 94 -8.81 0.53 4.39
CA HIS A 94 -8.52 -0.23 5.60
C HIS A 94 -8.73 -1.75 5.46
N THR A 95 -9.17 -2.23 4.29
CA THR A 95 -9.49 -3.65 4.06
C THR A 95 -8.37 -4.57 4.53
N TYR A 96 -7.14 -4.34 4.07
CA TYR A 96 -6.02 -5.21 4.41
C TYR A 96 -5.78 -5.27 5.92
N SER A 97 -5.77 -4.12 6.59
CA SER A 97 -5.58 -4.04 8.04
C SER A 97 -6.68 -4.77 8.82
N LEU A 98 -7.94 -4.68 8.37
CA LEU A 98 -9.06 -5.37 9.01
C LEU A 98 -8.96 -6.89 8.84
N LEU A 99 -8.60 -7.36 7.64
CA LEU A 99 -8.38 -8.78 7.36
C LEU A 99 -7.19 -9.33 8.16
N THR A 100 -6.09 -8.58 8.26
CA THR A 100 -4.92 -8.96 9.08
C THR A 100 -5.25 -8.99 10.58
N ALA A 101 -6.19 -8.16 11.03
CA ALA A 101 -6.70 -8.18 12.40
C ALA A 101 -7.67 -9.35 12.68
N GLY A 102 -8.03 -10.14 11.67
CA GLY A 102 -8.90 -11.32 11.80
C GLY A 102 -10.40 -11.01 11.84
N ILE A 103 -10.81 -9.86 11.30
CA ILE A 103 -12.22 -9.48 11.13
C ILE A 103 -12.84 -10.21 9.93
#